data_AF-A0A7C1Z324-F1
#
_entry.id   AF-A0A7C1Z324-F1
#
_cell.length_a   1.000
_cell.length_b   1.000
_cell.length_c   1.000
_cell.angle_alpha   90.00
_cell.angle_beta   90.00
_cell.angle_gamma   90.00
#
_symmetry.space_group_name_H-M   'P 1'
#
loop_
_entity.id
_entity.type
_entity.pdbx_description
1 polymer ?
#
loop_
_entity_poly.entity_id
_entity_poly.type
_entity_poly.pdbx_seq_one_letter_code
_entity_poly.pdbx_strand_id
1 'polypeptide(L)'
;MALTNDKLKTFVDLLVERGLGLYGSAKMGEICYDSGIGLTDQLEIDWIEDDHFTCVQRLLVNYSSVNLVSKMTAIVLARRNNIPVPDKLLEKKKKKSRWKKRRN
;
A
#
# COMPACT_ATOMS: atom_id res chain seq x y z
N MET A 1 0.02 -0.84 -22.08
CA MET A 1 1.41 -1.24 -21.74
C MET A 1 1.32 -2.31 -20.68
N ALA A 2 1.97 -3.47 -20.87
CA ALA A 2 2.07 -4.48 -19.82
C ALA A 2 2.95 -3.95 -18.67
N LEU A 3 2.56 -4.23 -17.42
CA LEU A 3 3.41 -4.00 -16.26
C LEU A 3 4.52 -5.05 -16.28
N THR A 4 5.78 -4.61 -16.31
CA THR A 4 6.93 -5.52 -16.21
C THR A 4 7.29 -5.75 -14.74
N ASN A 5 7.89 -6.90 -14.44
CA ASN A 5 8.33 -7.24 -13.09
C ASN A 5 9.27 -6.17 -12.51
N ASP A 6 10.15 -5.61 -13.34
CA ASP A 6 11.05 -4.52 -12.92
C ASP A 6 10.29 -3.28 -12.46
N LYS A 7 9.22 -2.90 -13.16
CA LYS A 7 8.39 -1.75 -12.77
C LYS A 7 7.65 -1.99 -11.47
N LEU A 8 7.19 -3.23 -11.25
CA LEU A 8 6.55 -3.62 -9.98
C LEU A 8 7.56 -3.56 -8.83
N LYS A 9 8.78 -4.06 -9.04
CA LYS A 9 9.84 -4.01 -8.03
C LYS A 9 10.20 -2.57 -7.67
N THR A 10 10.48 -1.71 -8.65
CA THR A 10 10.76 -0.29 -8.41
C THR A 10 9.63 0.42 -7.66
N PHE A 11 8.37 0.06 -7.96
CA PHE A 11 7.23 0.60 -7.24
C PHE A 11 7.18 0.15 -5.78
N VAL A 12 7.44 -1.14 -5.52
CA VAL A 12 7.50 -1.68 -4.16
C VAL A 12 8.62 -1.02 -3.38
N ASP A 13 9.83 -0.92 -3.96
CA ASP A 13 10.99 -0.25 -3.33
C ASP A 13 10.60 1.17 -2.88
N LEU A 14 9.99 1.94 -3.78
CA LEU A 14 9.58 3.31 -3.49
C LEU A 14 8.48 3.38 -2.42
N LEU A 15 7.52 2.46 -2.42
CA LEU A 15 6.46 2.43 -1.42
C LEU A 15 7.02 2.03 -0.04
N VAL A 16 7.96 1.09 0.00
CA VAL A 16 8.65 0.61 1.20
C VAL A 16 9.51 1.71 1.78
N GLU A 17 10.32 2.41 0.97
CA GLU A 17 11.14 3.54 1.41
C GLU A 17 10.28 4.61 2.11
N ARG A 18 9.11 4.93 1.53
CA ARG A 18 8.14 5.85 2.14
C ARG A 18 7.53 5.29 3.42
N GLY A 19 7.22 3.99 3.44
CA GLY A 19 6.67 3.31 4.60
C GLY A 19 7.64 3.25 5.78
N LEU A 20 8.92 3.01 5.52
CA LEU A 20 9.97 2.97 6.53
C LEU A 20 10.10 4.32 7.26
N GLY A 21 10.08 5.43 6.51
CA GLY A 21 10.10 6.76 7.10
C GLY A 21 8.86 7.13 7.92
N LEU A 22 7.72 6.47 7.68
CA LEU A 22 6.45 6.77 8.35
C LEU A 22 6.12 5.82 9.51
N TYR A 23 6.52 4.54 9.40
CA TYR A 23 6.07 3.46 10.29
C TYR A 23 7.21 2.65 10.91
N GLY A 24 8.45 2.86 10.46
CA GLY A 24 9.62 2.10 10.88
C GLY A 24 9.71 0.70 10.26
N SER A 25 10.85 0.05 10.46
CA SER A 25 11.19 -1.25 9.86
C SER A 25 10.27 -2.38 10.33
N ALA A 26 9.98 -2.46 11.62
CA ALA A 26 9.15 -3.53 12.18
C ALA A 26 7.75 -3.58 11.53
N LYS A 27 7.08 -2.42 11.44
CA LYS A 27 5.73 -2.36 10.86
C LYS A 27 5.76 -2.56 9.34
N MET A 28 6.78 -2.05 8.67
CA MET A 28 6.90 -2.24 7.22
C MET A 28 7.20 -3.71 6.87
N GLY A 29 8.02 -4.40 7.67
CA GLY A 29 8.29 -5.83 7.53
C GLY A 29 7.01 -6.67 7.63
N GLU A 30 6.16 -6.38 8.62
CA GLU A 30 4.84 -7.02 8.77
C GLU A 30 3.95 -6.78 7.53
N ILE A 31 3.86 -5.54 7.07
CA ILE A 31 3.06 -5.18 5.88
C ILE A 31 3.58 -5.89 4.62
N CYS A 32 4.90 -5.94 4.42
CA CYS A 32 5.50 -6.64 3.28
C CYS A 32 5.20 -8.14 3.34
N TYR A 33 5.43 -8.76 4.50
CA TYR A 33 5.23 -10.20 4.69
C TYR A 33 3.78 -10.61 4.42
N ASP A 34 2.82 -9.87 4.99
CA ASP A 34 1.37 -10.09 4.76
C ASP A 34 0.94 -9.88 3.31
N SER A 35 1.82 -9.31 2.49
CA SER A 35 1.61 -9.05 1.07
C SER A 35 2.35 -10.03 0.15
N GLY A 36 3.06 -11.03 0.71
CA GLY A 36 3.87 -11.98 -0.05
C GLY A 36 5.23 -11.41 -0.50
N ILE A 37 5.74 -10.40 0.22
CA ILE A 37 6.98 -9.71 -0.08
C ILE A 37 7.94 -9.82 1.12
N GLY A 38 9.15 -10.28 0.89
CA GLY A 38 10.23 -10.26 1.86
C GLY A 38 10.89 -8.89 1.91
N LEU A 39 11.08 -8.35 3.12
CA LEU A 39 11.93 -7.19 3.38
C LEU A 39 13.13 -7.67 4.21
N THR A 40 14.32 -7.62 3.62
CA THR A 40 15.55 -8.06 4.29
C THR A 40 16.09 -6.99 5.25
N ASP A 41 17.08 -7.36 6.07
CA ASP A 41 17.76 -6.44 6.99
C ASP A 41 18.47 -5.29 6.24
N GLN A 42 18.85 -5.52 4.99
CA GLN A 42 19.42 -4.52 4.08
C GLN A 42 18.35 -3.66 3.38
N LEU A 43 17.07 -3.82 3.75
CA LEU A 43 15.91 -3.18 3.12
C LEU A 43 15.71 -3.58 1.65
N GLU A 44 16.25 -4.73 1.25
CA GLU A 44 16.06 -5.25 -0.10
C GLU A 44 14.72 -6.00 -0.18
N ILE A 45 14.10 -5.88 -1.35
CA ILE A 45 12.83 -6.51 -1.67
C ILE A 45 13.08 -7.85 -2.36
N ASP A 46 12.53 -8.90 -1.75
CA ASP A 46 12.47 -10.25 -2.28
C ASP A 46 11.01 -10.69 -2.45
N TRP A 47 10.73 -11.48 -3.49
CA TRP A 47 9.38 -11.95 -3.77
C TRP A 47 9.19 -13.34 -3.18
N ILE A 48 8.22 -13.50 -2.28
CA ILE A 48 7.90 -14.80 -1.68
C ILE A 48 6.98 -15.60 -2.61
N GLU A 49 6.11 -14.92 -3.36
CA GLU A 49 5.17 -15.52 -4.31
C GLU A 49 5.52 -15.10 -5.75
N ASP A 50 5.35 -16.02 -6.72
CA ASP A 50 5.64 -15.78 -8.15
C ASP A 50 4.70 -14.75 -8.81
N ASP A 51 3.47 -14.58 -8.27
CA ASP A 51 2.52 -13.59 -8.77
C ASP A 51 2.79 -12.21 -8.15
N HIS A 52 3.82 -11.56 -8.70
CA HIS A 52 4.25 -10.24 -8.25
C HIS A 52 3.15 -9.19 -8.34
N PHE A 53 2.27 -9.29 -9.35
CA PHE A 53 1.18 -8.33 -9.50
C PHE A 53 0.18 -8.45 -8.36
N THR A 54 -0.22 -9.68 -8.02
CA THR A 54 -1.08 -9.94 -6.87
C THR A 54 -0.43 -9.51 -5.56
N CYS A 55 0.87 -9.73 -5.38
CA CYS A 55 1.60 -9.22 -4.22
C CYS A 55 1.54 -7.69 -4.11
N VAL A 56 1.72 -6.96 -5.22
CA VAL A 56 1.58 -5.49 -5.23
C VAL A 56 0.16 -5.05 -4.89
N GLN A 57 -0.87 -5.76 -5.39
CA GLN A 57 -2.26 -5.46 -5.02
C GLN A 57 -2.50 -5.65 -3.52
N ARG A 58 -1.98 -6.73 -2.93
CA ARG A 58 -2.06 -6.97 -1.48
C ARG A 58 -1.30 -5.90 -0.70
N LEU A 59 -0.10 -5.53 -1.15
CA LEU A 59 0.71 -4.48 -0.55
C LEU A 59 -0.04 -3.15 -0.49
N LEU A 60 -0.69 -2.75 -1.59
CA LEU A 60 -1.51 -1.54 -1.63
C LEU A 60 -2.64 -1.58 -0.60
N VAL A 61 -3.32 -2.72 -0.47
CA VAL A 61 -4.40 -2.90 0.52
C VAL A 61 -3.85 -2.83 1.94
N ASN A 62 -2.83 -3.62 2.25
CA ASN A 62 -2.24 -3.73 3.59
C ASN A 62 -1.63 -2.40 4.04
N TYR A 63 -0.83 -1.76 3.18
CA TYR A 63 -0.27 -0.43 3.41
C TYR A 63 -1.37 0.61 3.66
N SER A 64 -2.45 0.60 2.86
CA SER A 64 -3.53 1.57 3.00
C SER A 64 -4.35 1.41 4.30
N SER A 65 -4.27 0.26 4.96
CA SER A 65 -5.06 -0.05 6.15
C SER A 65 -4.52 0.63 7.42
N VAL A 66 -3.24 1.01 7.42
CA VAL A 66 -2.55 1.58 8.59
C VAL A 66 -3.20 2.89 9.04
N ASN A 67 -3.30 3.88 8.16
CA ASN A 67 -4.02 5.12 8.43
C ASN A 67 -4.42 5.86 7.13
N LEU A 68 -5.11 6.99 7.29
CA LEU A 68 -5.57 7.79 6.15
C LEU A 68 -4.42 8.30 5.28
N VAL A 69 -3.29 8.68 5.88
CA VAL A 69 -2.11 9.16 5.15
C VAL A 69 -1.56 8.02 4.30
N SER A 70 -1.45 6.81 4.85
CA SER A 70 -1.01 5.61 4.12
C SER A 70 -1.89 5.34 2.91
N LYS A 71 -3.22 5.40 3.10
CA LYS A 71 -4.19 5.21 2.03
C LYS A 71 -4.02 6.23 0.90
N MET A 72 -3.85 7.51 1.24
CA MET A 72 -3.65 8.56 0.24
C MET A 72 -2.32 8.39 -0.49
N THR A 73 -1.25 8.07 0.23
CA THR A 73 0.08 7.78 -0.34
C THR A 73 0.02 6.61 -1.33
N ALA A 74 -0.59 5.50 -0.95
CA ALA A 74 -0.76 4.33 -1.81
C ALA A 74 -1.51 4.68 -3.11
N ILE A 75 -2.63 5.41 -3.01
CA ILE A 75 -3.43 5.81 -4.18
C ILE A 75 -2.64 6.75 -5.09
N VAL A 76 -1.96 7.76 -4.54
CA VAL A 76 -1.21 8.74 -5.32
C VAL A 76 -0.03 8.07 -6.04
N LEU A 77 0.72 7.22 -5.33
CA LEU A 77 1.88 6.53 -5.91
C LEU A 77 1.48 5.51 -6.97
N ALA A 78 0.42 4.74 -6.73
CA ALA A 78 -0.08 3.79 -7.72
C ALA A 78 -0.50 4.50 -9.02
N ARG A 79 -1.24 5.62 -8.92
CA ARG A 79 -1.64 6.43 -10.08
C ARG A 79 -0.45 7.01 -10.83
N ARG A 80 0.55 7.55 -10.11
CA ARG A 80 1.76 8.11 -10.73
C ARG A 80 2.56 7.06 -11.50
N ASN A 81 2.56 5.81 -11.04
CA ASN A 81 3.29 4.70 -11.66
C ASN A 81 2.44 3.85 -12.62
N ASN A 82 1.21 4.28 -12.94
CA ASN A 82 0.27 3.53 -13.79
C ASN A 82 -0.04 2.11 -13.28
N ILE A 83 -0.07 1.93 -11.96
CA ILE A 83 -0.46 0.68 -11.32
C ILE A 83 -1.96 0.73 -11.00
N PRO A 84 -2.73 -0.31 -11.39
CA PRO A 84 -4.14 -0.41 -11.02
C PRO A 84 -4.34 -0.30 -9.52
N VAL A 85 -5.24 0.60 -9.10
CA VAL A 85 -5.58 0.79 -7.69
C VAL A 85 -6.69 -0.23 -7.35
N PRO A 86 -6.50 -1.08 -6.32
CA PRO A 86 -7.53 -2.03 -5.93
C PRO A 86 -8.84 -1.32 -5.51
N ASP A 87 -9.99 -1.87 -5.91
CA ASP A 87 -11.31 -1.27 -5.63
C ASP A 87 -11.55 -1.02 -4.13
N LYS A 88 -11.02 -1.91 -3.28
CA LYS A 88 -11.05 -1.77 -1.81
C LYS A 88 -10.50 -0.42 -1.32
N LEU A 89 -9.57 0.20 -2.04
CA LEU A 89 -9.03 1.53 -1.70
C LEU A 89 -9.94 2.65 -2.19
N LEU A 90 -10.73 2.44 -3.24
CA LEU A 90 -11.61 3.45 -3.80
C LEU A 90 -12.94 3.56 -3.04
N GLU A 91 -13.31 2.51 -2.29
CA GLU A 91 -14.49 2.55 -1.44
C GLU A 91 -14.40 3.68 -0.40
N LYS A 92 -15.33 4.63 -0.50
CA LYS A 92 -15.57 5.61 0.54
C LYS A 92 -16.22 4.89 1.72
N LYS A 93 -15.50 4.74 2.84
CA LYS A 93 -16.14 4.40 4.13
C LYS A 93 -17.32 5.36 4.31
N LYS A 94 -18.56 4.87 4.25
CA LYS A 94 -19.77 5.67 4.49
C LYS A 94 -19.64 6.29 5.88
N LYS A 95 -19.22 7.56 5.96
CA LYS A 95 -19.23 8.31 7.21
C LYS A 95 -20.70 8.46 7.61
N LYS A 96 -21.14 7.73 8.65
CA LYS A 96 -22.36 8.08 9.38
C LYS A 96 -22.09 9.42 10.06
N SER A 97 -22.42 10.51 9.38
CA SER A 97 -22.39 11.86 9.95
C SER A 97 -23.38 11.91 11.12
N ARG A 98 -22.88 11.79 12.35
CA ARG A 98 -23.64 12.15 13.57
C ARG A 98 -23.55 13.66 13.78
N TRP A 99 -24.01 14.46 12.81
CA TRP A 99 -24.35 15.85 13.09
C TRP A 99 -25.70 15.83 13.82
N LYS A 100 -25.65 15.72 15.16
CA LYS A 100 -26.80 15.99 16.03
C LYS A 100 -27.21 17.44 15.77
N LYS A 101 -28.38 17.65 15.17
CA LYS A 101 -29.11 18.93 15.22
C LYS A 101 -29.26 19.32 16.69
N ARG A 102 -28.39 20.19 17.20
CA ARG A 102 -28.74 21.04 18.35
C ARG A 102 -29.56 22.19 17.77
N ARG A 103 -30.88 22.01 17.75
CA ARG A 103 -31.82 23.14 17.80
C ARG A 103 -32.20 23.27 19.27
N ASN A 104 -31.82 24.39 19.88
CA ASN A 104 -32.60 25.08 20.89
C ASN A 104 -32.52 26.56 20.52
#